data_AF-A0A8H2WSS2-F1
#
_entry.id   AF-A0A8H2WSS2-F1
#
_cell.length_a   1.000
_cell.length_b   1.000
_cell.length_c   1.000
_cell.angle_alpha   90.00
_cell.angle_beta   90.00
_cell.angle_gamma   90.00
#
_symmetry.space_group_name_H-M   'P 1'
#
loop_
_entity.id
_entity.type
_entity.pdbx_description
1 polymer ?
#
loop_
_entity_poly.entity_id
_entity_poly.type
_entity_poly.pdbx_seq_one_letter_code
_entity_poly.pdbx_strand_id
1 'polypeptide(L)'
;MARLLTPQWASCLRRSVLSNSVLGSGSTPLRSFGRFAPPAVKDLGSATVCGSKLLRNMSAMAIPRPTVSLTPFTGFFTSRKLASAASAFVNTDNKSEVKQDATSPSPEEPVEAPVLSPPVVGHWLIGCAGLVFAIVVVGGITRLTESGLSIVEWRPITGILPPLSEAEWEEEFTKYKATPEFKILNHRITIEEFKQIFFWEYAHRVLGRIIGLAFVLPLAYFIVRKRVPRSMFLPGLTRSQLGLPASAPAPNPLPLPTLTPYLGGLALLIGAQGALGWYMVKSGLAESLLTTPGAVPRVSQYRLAAHLGCALALYVGMLGGGMAVIRDWNWAHGKAKGIEALEKALQSNAVKVFKARVGVLGALVFLTALSGAFVAGLDAGLVYNEFPTMGGRLAPPRAELMNPAYAQKKDKSDLWWRNMLENPSTVQLNHRVLAVTTYLSTALVFLHSRRSAVRALLPAQTKRLAALAFGLANIQVALGITTLLYLVPVPLAASHQAGSVALLTAVVALATSLRKPGRAARFWKLAGQRNQSSSPIKVSQA
;
A
#
# COMPACT_ATOMS: atom_id res chain seq x y z
N MET A 1 -18.41 -9.26 -27.37
CA MET A 1 -18.00 -10.59 -26.89
C MET A 1 -18.48 -10.81 -25.46
N ALA A 2 -19.81 -10.91 -25.30
CA ALA A 2 -20.49 -11.20 -24.04
C ALA A 2 -21.49 -12.31 -24.36
N ARG A 3 -21.16 -13.54 -23.96
CA ARG A 3 -22.01 -14.75 -23.90
C ARG A 3 -21.07 -15.91 -23.61
N LEU A 4 -20.82 -16.18 -22.32
CA LEU A 4 -20.34 -17.46 -21.76
C LEU A 4 -20.34 -17.30 -20.23
N LEU A 5 -21.53 -17.20 -19.65
CA LEU A 5 -21.76 -17.40 -18.21
C LEU A 5 -23.01 -18.27 -18.09
N THR A 6 -22.79 -19.57 -17.94
CA THR A 6 -23.84 -20.56 -17.65
C THR A 6 -24.12 -20.61 -16.14
N PRO A 7 -25.35 -20.90 -15.71
CA PRO A 7 -25.74 -20.93 -14.31
C PRO A 7 -25.41 -22.30 -13.68
N GLN A 8 -24.18 -22.49 -13.20
CA GLN A 8 -23.79 -23.65 -12.37
C GLN A 8 -23.25 -23.26 -10.99
N TRP A 9 -23.29 -21.97 -10.64
CA TRP A 9 -22.75 -21.46 -9.37
C TRP A 9 -23.68 -21.64 -8.15
N ALA A 10 -24.89 -22.19 -8.31
CA ALA A 10 -25.92 -22.21 -7.26
C ALA A 10 -26.06 -23.54 -6.47
N SER A 11 -25.37 -24.61 -6.87
CA SER A 11 -25.54 -25.95 -6.26
C SER A 11 -24.51 -26.32 -5.19
N CYS A 12 -23.43 -25.56 -5.02
CA CYS A 12 -22.37 -25.87 -4.03
C CYS A 12 -22.63 -25.30 -2.61
N LEU A 13 -23.57 -24.38 -2.45
CA LEU A 13 -23.82 -23.66 -1.18
C LEU A 13 -24.75 -24.37 -0.19
N ARG A 14 -25.22 -25.59 -0.47
CA ARG A 14 -26.30 -26.23 0.30
C ARG A 14 -25.92 -27.50 1.08
N ARG A 15 -24.64 -27.75 1.36
CA ARG A 15 -24.23 -29.01 2.02
C ARG A 15 -23.17 -28.94 3.13
N SER A 16 -22.99 -27.78 3.78
CA SER A 16 -22.15 -27.66 4.99
C SER A 16 -22.90 -27.28 6.27
N VAL A 17 -24.22 -27.13 6.21
CA VAL A 17 -25.06 -26.89 7.40
C VAL A 17 -26.06 -28.03 7.49
N LEU A 18 -25.69 -29.10 8.21
CA LEU A 18 -26.58 -30.04 8.92
C LEU A 18 -25.75 -31.22 9.42
N SER A 19 -25.13 -31.06 10.59
CA SER A 19 -24.83 -32.16 11.51
C SER A 19 -24.64 -31.58 12.89
N ASN A 20 -25.74 -31.47 13.63
CA ASN A 20 -25.80 -31.64 15.08
C ASN A 20 -27.28 -31.67 15.49
N SER A 21 -27.85 -32.86 15.40
CA SER A 21 -29.09 -33.23 16.06
C SER A 21 -28.76 -33.74 17.47
N VAL A 22 -29.12 -32.97 18.49
CA VAL A 22 -29.32 -33.48 19.86
C VAL A 22 -30.74 -33.12 20.27
N LEU A 23 -31.41 -34.15 20.77
CA LEU A 23 -32.83 -34.28 21.07
C LEU A 23 -33.34 -33.29 22.13
N GLY A 24 -34.58 -32.84 21.97
CA GLY A 24 -35.37 -32.15 22.99
C GLY A 24 -36.84 -32.09 22.56
N SER A 25 -37.64 -33.02 23.06
CA SER A 25 -39.06 -33.22 22.79
C SER A 25 -39.95 -32.09 23.33
N GLY A 26 -40.94 -31.66 22.55
CA GLY A 26 -42.04 -30.81 23.03
C GLY A 26 -43.05 -30.53 21.92
N SER A 27 -44.24 -31.11 22.05
CA SER A 27 -45.30 -31.22 21.04
C SER A 27 -46.28 -30.03 20.99
N THR A 28 -46.62 -29.61 19.76
CA THR A 28 -47.92 -29.07 19.23
C THR A 28 -48.47 -27.70 19.67
N PRO A 29 -49.38 -27.04 18.90
CA PRO A 29 -49.47 -26.92 17.43
C PRO A 29 -49.75 -25.48 16.91
N LEU A 30 -49.69 -25.35 15.58
CA LEU A 30 -50.02 -24.21 14.71
C LEU A 30 -51.34 -23.46 15.03
N ARG A 31 -51.32 -22.12 14.90
CA ARG A 31 -52.46 -21.30 14.47
C ARG A 31 -52.04 -20.10 13.61
N SER A 32 -52.95 -19.76 12.70
CA SER A 32 -52.84 -18.94 11.50
C SER A 32 -53.02 -17.42 11.70
N PHE A 33 -52.42 -16.66 10.78
CA PHE A 33 -52.85 -15.39 10.16
C PHE A 33 -53.61 -14.31 10.97
N GLY A 34 -53.04 -13.11 10.97
CA GLY A 34 -53.74 -11.84 11.20
C GLY A 34 -52.88 -10.64 10.80
N ARG A 35 -53.29 -9.93 9.73
CA ARG A 35 -52.72 -8.66 9.26
C ARG A 35 -52.93 -7.55 10.29
N PHE A 36 -51.97 -6.64 10.48
CA PHE A 36 -52.23 -5.30 10.99
C PHE A 36 -51.37 -4.25 10.27
N ALA A 37 -52.05 -3.20 9.80
CA ALA A 37 -51.54 -2.01 9.12
C ALA A 37 -51.05 -0.95 10.14
N PRO A 38 -50.28 0.08 9.71
CA PRO A 38 -49.60 1.02 10.62
C PRO A 38 -50.48 2.23 10.98
N PRO A 39 -50.26 2.91 12.12
CA PRO A 39 -50.91 4.17 12.38
C PRO A 39 -50.06 5.39 11.99
N ALA A 40 -50.80 6.46 11.74
CA ALA A 40 -50.46 7.70 11.06
C ALA A 40 -49.55 8.68 11.83
N VAL A 41 -48.94 9.54 11.02
CA VAL A 41 -48.27 10.80 11.36
C VAL A 41 -49.31 11.84 11.79
N LYS A 42 -48.98 12.64 12.81
CA LYS A 42 -49.60 13.96 13.04
C LYS A 42 -48.51 15.01 13.27
N ASP A 43 -48.62 16.07 12.48
CA ASP A 43 -47.87 17.32 12.56
C ASP A 43 -48.28 18.18 13.77
N LEU A 44 -47.27 18.73 14.43
CA LEU A 44 -47.26 20.03 15.15
C LEU A 44 -45.75 20.37 15.24
N GLY A 45 -45.23 21.49 14.74
CA GLY A 45 -45.66 22.86 14.91
C GLY A 45 -44.43 23.63 15.40
N SER A 46 -44.08 24.68 14.67
CA SER A 46 -42.95 25.61 14.82
C SER A 46 -42.47 25.97 16.24
N ALA A 47 -41.13 26.05 16.42
CA ALA A 47 -40.51 27.06 17.29
C ALA A 47 -39.05 27.36 16.89
N THR A 48 -38.74 28.64 16.85
CA THR A 48 -37.52 29.27 16.33
C THR A 48 -36.47 29.48 17.43
N VAL A 49 -35.20 29.42 17.02
CA VAL A 49 -33.94 29.96 17.59
C VAL A 49 -34.00 30.82 18.87
N CYS A 50 -33.23 30.44 19.89
CA CYS A 50 -32.36 31.26 20.79
C CYS A 50 -31.71 30.26 21.78
N GLY A 51 -30.45 30.25 22.18
CA GLY A 51 -29.46 31.28 22.41
C GLY A 51 -28.46 30.69 23.42
N SER A 52 -27.19 31.03 23.25
CA SER A 52 -26.05 30.70 24.09
C SER A 52 -26.25 30.79 25.61
N LYS A 53 -25.76 29.79 26.36
CA LYS A 53 -24.96 29.87 27.61
C LYS A 53 -25.17 28.59 28.44
N LEU A 54 -24.17 27.70 28.45
CA LEU A 54 -23.81 26.97 29.67
C LEU A 54 -22.36 26.46 29.52
N LEU A 55 -21.42 27.30 29.98
CA LEU A 55 -20.05 26.93 30.29
C LEU A 55 -19.83 27.26 31.77
N ARG A 56 -19.04 26.42 32.45
CA ARG A 56 -18.59 26.43 33.87
C ARG A 56 -19.41 25.46 34.72
N ASN A 57 -18.87 24.49 35.44
CA ASN A 57 -17.52 24.26 35.98
C ASN A 57 -17.28 22.76 36.11
N MET A 58 -16.08 22.26 35.79
CA MET A 58 -15.30 21.36 36.66
C MET A 58 -13.84 21.42 36.19
N SER A 59 -12.97 21.99 37.03
CA SER A 59 -11.53 22.08 36.80
C SER A 59 -10.81 20.80 37.25
N ALA A 60 -9.81 20.43 36.46
CA ALA A 60 -8.51 19.89 36.84
C ALA A 60 -8.42 18.60 37.68
N MET A 61 -8.16 17.48 36.99
CA MET A 61 -7.17 16.50 37.44
C MET A 61 -6.11 16.38 36.34
N ALA A 62 -4.88 16.79 36.68
CA ALA A 62 -3.72 16.76 35.81
C ALA A 62 -3.20 15.31 35.71
N ILE A 63 -3.28 14.73 34.51
CA ILE A 63 -2.61 13.48 34.15
C ILE A 63 -1.46 13.87 33.19
N PRO A 64 -0.21 13.40 33.42
CA PRO A 64 0.93 13.79 32.60
C PRO A 64 0.72 13.35 31.14
N ARG A 65 0.82 14.30 30.21
CA ARG A 65 0.78 14.03 28.76
C ARG A 65 2.05 13.27 28.36
N PRO A 66 1.98 12.02 27.86
CA PRO A 66 3.11 11.45 27.18
C PRO A 66 3.30 12.23 25.87
N THR A 67 4.45 12.89 25.74
CA THR A 67 4.82 13.63 24.54
C THR A 67 5.30 12.61 23.51
N VAL A 68 4.37 12.05 22.75
CA VAL A 68 4.69 11.17 21.61
C VAL A 68 5.14 12.06 20.46
N SER A 69 6.46 12.18 20.29
CA SER A 69 7.07 12.81 19.12
C SER A 69 6.84 11.92 17.89
N LEU A 70 5.78 12.21 17.14
CA LEU A 70 5.52 11.63 15.82
C LEU A 70 6.52 12.24 14.82
N THR A 71 7.67 11.59 14.66
CA THR A 71 8.55 11.84 13.52
C THR A 71 7.87 11.30 12.25
N PRO A 72 7.85 12.07 11.14
CA PRO A 72 7.27 11.59 9.90
C PRO A 72 8.12 10.45 9.34
N PHE A 73 7.45 9.32 9.07
CA PHE A 73 8.00 8.12 8.46
C PHE A 73 8.67 8.46 7.12
N THR A 74 9.99 8.59 7.17
CA THR A 74 10.90 8.73 6.03
C THR A 74 11.97 7.65 6.19
N GLY A 75 11.60 6.39 5.98
CA GLY A 75 12.59 5.33 5.75
C GLY A 75 13.01 5.39 4.28
N PHE A 76 14.29 5.43 3.89
CA PHE A 76 15.46 4.82 4.51
C PHE A 76 16.71 5.74 4.44
N PHE A 77 17.57 5.61 5.46
CA PHE A 77 18.91 6.19 5.68
C PHE A 77 19.02 7.69 6.01
N THR A 78 19.02 8.02 7.31
CA THR A 78 19.92 9.05 7.86
C THR A 78 20.45 8.62 9.23
N SER A 79 21.76 8.37 9.32
CA SER A 79 22.43 8.11 10.59
C SER A 79 22.60 9.42 11.36
N ARG A 80 22.14 9.43 12.62
CA ARG A 80 22.29 10.53 13.58
C ARG A 80 23.76 10.66 14.00
N LYS A 81 24.56 11.47 13.32
CA LYS A 81 25.88 11.90 13.84
C LYS A 81 26.30 13.33 13.47
N LEU A 82 25.36 14.22 13.10
CA LEU A 82 25.68 15.60 12.68
C LEU A 82 25.22 16.73 13.62
N ALA A 83 24.72 16.42 14.83
CA ALA A 83 24.22 17.44 15.75
C ALA A 83 25.29 18.03 16.70
N SER A 84 26.54 17.52 16.69
CA SER A 84 27.58 17.93 17.64
C SER A 84 28.56 19.00 17.11
N ALA A 85 28.49 19.39 15.83
CA ALA A 85 29.47 20.29 15.22
C ALA A 85 29.02 21.77 15.16
N ALA A 86 27.80 22.08 15.60
CA ALA A 86 27.20 23.41 15.43
C ALA A 86 27.40 24.38 16.61
N SER A 87 28.12 23.99 17.66
CA SER A 87 28.26 24.82 18.88
C SER A 87 29.65 25.40 19.12
N ALA A 88 30.57 25.30 18.16
CA ALA A 88 31.92 25.83 18.28
C ALA A 88 32.27 26.68 17.05
N PHE A 89 31.66 27.86 16.90
CA PHE A 89 32.23 28.95 16.08
C PHE A 89 31.49 30.28 16.37
N VAL A 90 31.63 30.77 17.60
CA VAL A 90 31.41 32.19 17.94
C VAL A 90 32.65 32.67 18.68
N ASN A 91 33.62 33.16 17.90
CA ASN A 91 34.53 34.26 18.21
C ASN A 91 35.70 34.21 17.24
N THR A 92 35.81 35.20 16.37
CA THR A 92 36.99 36.08 16.31
C THR A 92 36.78 37.12 15.21
N ASP A 93 36.83 38.38 15.62
CA ASP A 93 37.15 39.51 14.77
C ASP A 93 38.51 39.30 14.10
N ASN A 94 38.61 39.54 12.80
CA ASN A 94 39.78 40.23 12.28
C ASN A 94 39.54 40.82 10.88
N LYS A 95 39.78 42.13 10.77
CA LYS A 95 39.95 42.85 9.51
C LYS A 95 41.20 42.33 8.80
N SER A 96 41.08 41.94 7.53
CA SER A 96 42.21 41.94 6.60
C SER A 96 41.69 42.24 5.19
N GLU A 97 42.28 43.28 4.59
CA GLU A 97 42.02 43.74 3.23
C GLU A 97 42.42 42.67 2.22
N VAL A 98 41.53 42.37 1.27
CA VAL A 98 41.82 41.48 0.14
C VAL A 98 42.01 42.33 -1.12
N LYS A 99 43.25 42.33 -1.61
CA LYS A 99 43.70 42.87 -2.89
C LYS A 99 42.96 42.14 -4.03
N GLN A 100 42.28 42.88 -4.89
CA GLN A 100 41.66 42.33 -6.11
C GLN A 100 42.75 42.07 -7.16
N ASP A 101 43.03 40.80 -7.44
CA ASP A 101 43.76 40.40 -8.65
C ASP A 101 42.75 40.07 -9.74
N ALA A 102 42.73 40.88 -10.78
CA ALA A 102 41.90 40.71 -11.96
C ALA A 102 42.52 39.64 -12.88
N THR A 103 42.14 38.38 -12.68
CA THR A 103 42.35 37.33 -13.69
C THR A 103 41.08 37.21 -14.52
N SER A 104 41.20 37.47 -15.81
CA SER A 104 40.13 37.29 -16.81
C SER A 104 39.57 35.85 -16.78
N PRO A 105 38.24 35.65 -16.90
CA PRO A 105 37.68 34.31 -16.89
C PRO A 105 38.02 33.60 -18.21
N SER A 106 38.76 32.50 -18.12
CA SER A 106 38.91 31.48 -19.17
C SER A 106 37.54 31.00 -19.66
N PRO A 107 37.39 30.56 -20.93
CA PRO A 107 36.11 30.12 -21.47
C PRO A 107 35.56 28.99 -20.61
N GLU A 108 34.41 29.19 -19.97
CA GLU A 108 33.79 28.17 -19.13
C GLU A 108 33.38 26.98 -20.01
N GLU A 109 33.95 25.80 -19.75
CA GLU A 109 33.55 24.57 -20.44
C GLU A 109 32.06 24.24 -20.20
N PRO A 110 31.37 23.70 -21.22
CA PRO A 110 29.96 23.34 -21.11
C PRO A 110 29.72 22.31 -20.00
N VAL A 111 28.71 22.54 -19.15
CA VAL A 111 28.38 21.63 -18.06
C VAL A 111 27.66 20.40 -18.60
N GLU A 112 28.18 19.21 -18.32
CA GLU A 112 27.56 17.94 -18.70
C GLU A 112 26.24 17.74 -17.91
N ALA A 113 25.13 17.59 -18.63
CA ALA A 113 23.83 17.41 -18.02
C ALA A 113 23.65 15.95 -17.53
N PRO A 114 23.03 15.72 -16.35
CA PRO A 114 22.78 14.37 -15.86
C PRO A 114 21.80 13.62 -16.78
N VAL A 115 21.97 12.30 -16.91
CA VAL A 115 21.05 11.47 -17.70
C VAL A 115 19.64 11.50 -17.11
N LEU A 116 18.69 12.04 -17.88
CA LEU A 116 17.27 12.04 -17.53
C LEU A 116 16.58 10.82 -18.14
N SER A 117 15.95 9.99 -17.31
CA SER A 117 15.28 8.78 -17.79
C SER A 117 14.04 9.12 -18.63
N PRO A 118 13.89 8.48 -19.82
CA PRO A 118 12.78 8.76 -20.72
C PRO A 118 11.43 8.24 -20.19
N PRO A 119 10.28 8.76 -20.67
CA PRO A 119 8.96 8.38 -20.18
C PRO A 119 8.67 6.88 -20.33
N VAL A 120 9.30 6.20 -21.30
CA VAL A 120 9.17 4.74 -21.47
C VAL A 120 9.57 3.97 -20.22
N VAL A 121 10.57 4.44 -19.46
CA VAL A 121 10.96 3.84 -18.17
C VAL A 121 9.83 4.01 -17.16
N GLY A 122 9.17 5.17 -17.17
CA GLY A 122 8.02 5.42 -16.29
C GLY A 122 6.79 4.58 -16.63
N HIS A 123 6.46 4.43 -17.92
CA HIS A 123 5.36 3.58 -18.36
C HIS A 123 5.62 2.10 -18.07
N TRP A 124 6.87 1.65 -18.23
CA TRP A 124 7.29 0.30 -17.83
C TRP A 124 7.03 0.04 -16.34
N LEU A 125 7.47 0.94 -15.46
CA LEU A 125 7.20 0.80 -14.02
C LEU A 125 5.70 0.81 -13.69
N ILE A 126 4.90 1.66 -14.35
CA ILE A 126 3.45 1.67 -14.18
C ILE A 126 2.82 0.36 -14.68
N GLY A 127 3.32 -0.20 -15.78
CA GLY A 127 2.91 -1.52 -16.28
C GLY A 127 3.22 -2.64 -15.27
N CYS A 128 4.42 -2.64 -14.70
CA CYS A 128 4.77 -3.57 -13.62
C CYS A 128 3.88 -3.39 -12.38
N ALA A 129 3.55 -2.15 -12.00
CA ALA A 129 2.60 -1.89 -10.92
C ALA A 129 1.20 -2.46 -11.25
N GLY A 130 0.75 -2.36 -12.50
CA GLY A 130 -0.50 -2.99 -12.97
C GLY A 130 -0.49 -4.52 -12.83
N LEU A 131 0.64 -5.17 -13.14
CA LEU A 131 0.79 -6.61 -12.90
C LEU A 131 0.77 -6.95 -11.40
N VAL A 132 1.41 -6.12 -10.56
CA VAL A 132 1.36 -6.27 -9.10
C VAL A 132 -0.07 -6.06 -8.56
N PHE A 133 -0.84 -5.13 -9.12
CA PHE A 133 -2.26 -5.00 -8.80
C PHE A 133 -3.00 -6.32 -9.10
N ALA A 134 -2.80 -6.87 -10.30
CA ALA A 134 -3.45 -8.10 -10.71
C ALA A 134 -3.09 -9.29 -9.80
N ILE A 135 -1.80 -9.45 -9.46
CA ILE A 135 -1.38 -10.57 -8.60
C ILE A 135 -1.89 -10.43 -7.17
N VAL A 136 -2.05 -9.21 -6.65
CA VAL A 136 -2.68 -9.00 -5.35
C VAL A 136 -4.13 -9.50 -5.40
N VAL A 137 -4.90 -9.23 -6.45
CA VAL A 137 -6.28 -9.75 -6.57
C VAL A 137 -6.29 -11.27 -6.70
N VAL A 138 -5.48 -11.85 -7.59
CA VAL A 138 -5.40 -13.30 -7.80
C VAL A 138 -4.93 -14.03 -6.54
N GLY A 139 -3.94 -13.49 -5.82
CA GLY A 139 -3.47 -14.02 -4.55
C GLY A 139 -4.52 -13.93 -3.44
N GLY A 140 -5.35 -12.88 -3.45
CA GLY A 140 -6.52 -12.77 -2.58
C GLY A 140 -7.52 -13.90 -2.84
N ILE A 141 -7.86 -14.16 -4.10
CA ILE A 141 -8.73 -15.28 -4.49
C ILE A 141 -8.11 -16.60 -4.05
N THR A 142 -6.83 -16.84 -4.35
CA THR A 142 -6.08 -18.05 -3.97
C THR A 142 -6.15 -18.33 -2.46
N ARG A 143 -6.11 -17.29 -1.61
CA ARG A 143 -6.29 -17.43 -0.16
C ARG A 143 -7.74 -17.76 0.21
N LEU A 144 -8.70 -17.04 -0.38
CA LEU A 144 -10.13 -17.17 -0.08
C LEU A 144 -10.73 -18.51 -0.53
N THR A 145 -10.16 -19.13 -1.56
CA THR A 145 -10.51 -20.47 -2.05
C THR A 145 -9.64 -21.56 -1.44
N GLU A 146 -8.84 -21.23 -0.42
CA GLU A 146 -7.91 -22.16 0.26
C GLU A 146 -7.02 -22.95 -0.69
N SER A 147 -6.61 -22.29 -1.78
CA SER A 147 -5.88 -22.93 -2.87
C SER A 147 -4.37 -22.85 -2.70
N GLY A 148 -3.88 -22.11 -1.72
CA GLY A 148 -2.46 -21.74 -1.61
C GLY A 148 -1.48 -22.88 -1.29
N LEU A 149 -1.95 -24.11 -1.12
CA LEU A 149 -1.15 -25.31 -0.82
C LEU A 149 -1.45 -26.50 -1.76
N SER A 150 -2.19 -26.27 -2.85
CA SER A 150 -2.56 -27.27 -3.84
C SER A 150 -1.36 -27.75 -4.70
N ILE A 151 -0.34 -26.93 -4.90
CA ILE A 151 0.87 -27.23 -5.68
C ILE A 151 2.06 -27.41 -4.74
N VAL A 152 2.40 -28.66 -4.47
CA VAL A 152 3.43 -29.02 -3.48
C VAL A 152 4.86 -28.81 -3.97
N GLU A 153 5.05 -28.86 -5.29
CA GLU A 153 6.38 -28.80 -5.87
C GLU A 153 6.81 -27.37 -6.20
N TRP A 154 8.10 -27.10 -6.02
CA TRP A 154 8.74 -25.87 -6.44
C TRP A 154 9.48 -26.07 -7.75
N ARG A 155 8.80 -25.81 -8.87
CA ARG A 155 9.36 -25.83 -10.24
C ARG A 155 9.43 -24.42 -10.82
N PRO A 156 10.48 -23.62 -10.57
CA PRO A 156 10.55 -22.22 -11.01
C PRO A 156 10.49 -22.05 -12.54
N ILE A 157 11.13 -22.95 -13.28
CA ILE A 157 11.31 -22.85 -14.74
C ILE A 157 10.30 -23.74 -15.48
N THR A 158 10.21 -25.02 -15.11
CA THR A 158 9.39 -26.02 -15.82
C THR A 158 7.89 -25.98 -15.47
N GLY A 159 7.50 -25.37 -14.35
CA GLY A 159 6.11 -25.28 -13.90
C GLY A 159 5.29 -24.16 -14.54
N ILE A 160 5.57 -23.81 -15.81
CA ILE A 160 4.82 -22.79 -16.57
C ILE A 160 3.60 -23.41 -17.26
N LEU A 161 3.65 -24.69 -17.66
CA LEU A 161 2.50 -25.39 -18.23
C LEU A 161 1.77 -26.15 -17.11
N PRO A 162 0.43 -26.12 -17.06
CA PRO A 162 -0.33 -26.98 -16.16
C PRO A 162 -0.34 -28.42 -16.70
N PRO A 163 -0.75 -29.42 -15.90
CA PRO A 163 -1.01 -30.76 -16.41
C PRO A 163 -1.98 -30.74 -17.61
N LEU A 164 -1.62 -31.43 -18.68
CA LEU A 164 -2.36 -31.44 -19.95
C LEU A 164 -3.06 -32.78 -20.19
N SER A 165 -2.56 -33.87 -19.60
CA SER A 165 -3.16 -35.20 -19.69
C SER A 165 -3.81 -35.63 -18.38
N GLU A 166 -4.75 -36.58 -18.46
CA GLU A 166 -5.39 -37.18 -17.29
C GLU A 166 -4.36 -37.86 -16.36
N ALA A 167 -3.39 -38.58 -16.93
CA ALA A 167 -2.32 -39.22 -16.15
C ALA A 167 -1.51 -38.22 -15.32
N GLU A 168 -1.18 -37.04 -15.88
CA GLU A 168 -0.47 -35.98 -15.15
C GLU A 168 -1.33 -35.34 -14.05
N TRP A 169 -2.64 -35.17 -14.30
CA TRP A 169 -3.57 -34.68 -13.28
C TRP A 169 -3.67 -35.64 -12.08
N GLU A 170 -3.70 -36.94 -12.34
CA GLU A 170 -3.75 -37.99 -11.34
C GLU A 170 -2.45 -38.03 -10.51
N GLU A 171 -1.31 -37.79 -11.13
CA GLU A 171 -0.02 -37.67 -10.46
C GLU A 171 -0.01 -36.48 -9.48
N GLU A 172 -0.39 -35.29 -9.95
CA GLU A 172 -0.46 -34.09 -9.09
C GLU A 172 -1.49 -34.24 -7.98
N PHE A 173 -2.64 -34.86 -8.26
CA PHE A 173 -3.65 -35.14 -7.24
C PHE A 173 -3.15 -36.16 -6.22
N THR A 174 -2.37 -37.15 -6.64
CA THR A 174 -1.72 -38.12 -5.73
C THR A 174 -0.74 -37.43 -4.79
N LYS A 175 0.05 -36.48 -5.29
CA LYS A 175 0.92 -35.64 -4.46
C LYS A 175 0.12 -34.81 -3.48
N TYR A 176 -0.99 -34.21 -3.93
CA TYR A 176 -1.87 -33.43 -3.07
C TYR A 176 -2.48 -34.27 -1.94
N LYS A 177 -2.92 -35.51 -2.23
CA LYS A 177 -3.45 -36.46 -1.22
C LYS A 177 -2.47 -36.76 -0.09
N ALA A 178 -1.17 -36.66 -0.34
CA ALA A 178 -0.14 -36.87 0.68
C ALA A 178 -0.03 -35.70 1.68
N THR A 179 -0.54 -34.52 1.34
CA THR A 179 -0.38 -33.29 2.13
C THR A 179 -1.21 -33.27 3.41
N PRO A 180 -0.80 -32.48 4.43
CA PRO A 180 -1.63 -32.21 5.59
C PRO A 180 -2.98 -31.57 5.25
N GLU A 181 -3.03 -30.70 4.23
CA GLU A 181 -4.26 -30.01 3.81
C GLU A 181 -5.32 -31.00 3.32
N PHE A 182 -4.95 -31.94 2.44
CA PHE A 182 -5.88 -32.99 2.03
C PHE A 182 -6.30 -33.87 3.21
N LYS A 183 -5.35 -34.32 4.04
CA LYS A 183 -5.63 -35.24 5.15
C LYS A 183 -6.56 -34.64 6.22
N ILE A 184 -6.43 -33.35 6.53
CA ILE A 184 -7.18 -32.69 7.60
C ILE A 184 -8.44 -31.98 7.07
N LEU A 185 -8.34 -31.22 5.97
CA LEU A 185 -9.42 -30.35 5.50
C LEU A 185 -10.13 -30.94 4.28
N ASN A 186 -9.39 -31.39 3.27
CA ASN A 186 -9.90 -31.67 1.93
C ASN A 186 -10.00 -33.17 1.57
N HIS A 187 -10.18 -34.05 2.57
CA HIS A 187 -10.09 -35.51 2.37
C HIS A 187 -11.19 -36.12 1.49
N ARG A 188 -12.21 -35.34 1.12
CA ARG A 188 -13.36 -35.77 0.30
C ARG A 188 -13.43 -35.11 -1.08
N ILE A 189 -12.48 -34.23 -1.42
CA ILE A 189 -12.58 -33.53 -2.70
C ILE A 189 -12.38 -34.49 -3.87
N THR A 190 -13.14 -34.26 -4.92
CA THR A 190 -12.96 -34.92 -6.22
C THR A 190 -11.78 -34.31 -6.97
N ILE A 191 -11.33 -34.99 -8.03
CA ILE A 191 -10.28 -34.42 -8.89
C ILE A 191 -10.73 -33.13 -9.59
N GLU A 192 -12.02 -32.99 -9.91
CA GLU A 192 -12.53 -31.78 -10.55
C GLU A 192 -12.51 -30.58 -9.59
N GLU A 193 -12.80 -30.81 -8.30
CA GLU A 193 -12.63 -29.79 -7.26
C GLU A 193 -11.14 -29.49 -7.01
N PHE A 194 -10.26 -30.50 -7.08
CA PHE A 194 -8.81 -30.30 -7.02
C PHE A 194 -8.30 -29.41 -8.16
N LYS A 195 -8.75 -29.62 -9.40
CA LYS A 195 -8.39 -28.78 -10.55
C LYS A 195 -8.75 -27.31 -10.29
N GLN A 196 -9.90 -27.02 -9.67
CA GLN A 196 -10.31 -25.65 -9.37
C GLN A 196 -9.35 -24.94 -8.42
N ILE A 197 -8.96 -25.59 -7.32
CA ILE A 197 -7.99 -25.01 -6.38
C ILE A 197 -6.59 -24.92 -7.01
N PHE A 198 -6.19 -25.94 -7.77
CA PHE A 198 -4.92 -25.96 -8.50
C PHE A 198 -4.79 -24.76 -9.44
N PHE A 199 -5.83 -24.44 -10.22
CA PHE A 199 -5.77 -23.37 -11.21
C PHE A 199 -5.58 -21.98 -10.60
N TRP A 200 -6.16 -21.71 -9.42
CA TRP A 200 -5.95 -20.42 -8.75
C TRP A 200 -4.50 -20.26 -8.29
N GLU A 201 -3.94 -21.31 -7.68
CA GLU A 201 -2.54 -21.27 -7.26
C GLU A 201 -1.57 -21.22 -8.45
N TYR A 202 -1.84 -22.02 -9.49
CA TYR A 202 -1.09 -22.00 -10.74
C TYR A 202 -1.11 -20.61 -11.38
N ALA A 203 -2.28 -19.98 -11.51
CA ALA A 203 -2.43 -18.64 -12.07
C ALA A 203 -1.64 -17.60 -11.24
N HIS A 204 -1.71 -17.69 -9.91
CA HIS A 204 -0.95 -16.83 -9.01
C HIS A 204 0.56 -16.99 -9.21
N ARG A 205 1.07 -18.23 -9.28
CA ARG A 205 2.50 -18.54 -9.48
C ARG A 205 3.00 -18.11 -10.85
N VAL A 206 2.25 -18.38 -11.92
CA VAL A 206 2.59 -17.97 -13.29
C VAL A 206 2.63 -16.45 -13.41
N LEU A 207 1.66 -15.75 -12.83
CA LEU A 207 1.66 -14.29 -12.82
C LEU A 207 2.88 -13.72 -12.06
N GLY A 208 3.30 -14.36 -10.97
CA GLY A 208 4.54 -14.01 -10.25
C GLY A 208 5.79 -14.10 -11.13
N ARG A 209 5.89 -15.15 -11.95
CA ARG A 209 6.99 -15.32 -12.92
C ARG A 209 6.95 -14.25 -14.02
N ILE A 210 5.76 -13.97 -14.56
CA ILE A 210 5.55 -12.92 -15.55
C ILE A 210 6.00 -11.56 -15.00
N ILE A 211 5.68 -11.23 -13.75
CA ILE A 211 6.15 -9.99 -13.09
C ILE A 211 7.68 -9.95 -13.02
N GLY A 212 8.31 -11.05 -12.61
CA GLY A 212 9.77 -11.16 -12.57
C GLY A 212 10.41 -10.86 -13.92
N LEU A 213 9.93 -11.50 -15.00
CA LEU A 213 10.44 -11.29 -16.36
C LEU A 213 10.13 -9.88 -16.88
N ALA A 214 8.90 -9.39 -16.67
CA ALA A 214 8.46 -8.06 -17.08
C ALA A 214 9.25 -6.94 -16.39
N PHE A 215 9.86 -7.21 -15.23
CA PHE A 215 10.75 -6.27 -14.57
C PHE A 215 12.21 -6.46 -15.00
N VAL A 216 12.75 -7.67 -14.91
CA VAL A 216 14.18 -7.93 -15.12
C VAL A 216 14.62 -7.68 -16.56
N LEU A 217 13.84 -8.10 -17.56
CA LEU A 217 14.24 -7.96 -18.97
C LEU A 217 14.32 -6.49 -19.42
N PRO A 218 13.30 -5.63 -19.17
CA PRO A 218 13.42 -4.22 -19.52
C PRO A 218 14.47 -3.49 -18.68
N LEU A 219 14.65 -3.87 -17.41
CA LEU A 219 15.72 -3.31 -16.57
C LEU A 219 17.10 -3.56 -17.18
N ALA A 220 17.40 -4.81 -17.55
CA ALA A 220 18.65 -5.19 -18.21
C ALA A 220 18.84 -4.40 -19.52
N TYR A 221 17.79 -4.32 -20.35
CA TYR A 221 17.80 -3.52 -21.58
C TYR A 221 18.12 -2.04 -21.32
N PHE A 222 17.48 -1.41 -20.31
CA PHE A 222 17.70 0.00 -20.01
C PHE A 222 19.09 0.30 -19.44
N ILE A 223 19.67 -0.64 -18.68
CA ILE A 223 21.06 -0.54 -18.18
C ILE A 223 22.05 -0.61 -19.35
N VAL A 224 21.88 -1.60 -20.25
CA VAL A 224 22.74 -1.78 -21.43
C VAL A 224 22.66 -0.54 -22.34
N ARG A 225 21.45 -0.01 -22.56
CA ARG A 225 21.21 1.17 -23.41
C ARG A 225 21.48 2.52 -22.72
N LYS A 226 22.05 2.54 -21.51
CA LYS A 226 22.35 3.76 -20.73
C LYS A 226 21.13 4.69 -20.54
N ARG A 227 19.90 4.15 -20.55
CA ARG A 227 18.65 4.92 -20.33
C ARG A 227 18.35 5.15 -18.85
N VAL A 228 19.14 4.52 -17.98
CA VAL A 228 19.20 4.71 -16.54
C VAL A 228 20.65 5.11 -16.21
N PRO A 229 20.89 6.13 -15.37
CA PRO A 229 22.24 6.56 -15.00
C PRO A 229 23.05 5.38 -14.43
N ARG A 230 24.27 5.14 -14.91
CA ARG A 230 25.08 3.98 -14.47
C ARG A 230 25.59 4.09 -13.02
N SER A 231 25.64 5.31 -12.48
CA SER A 231 26.27 5.58 -11.19
C SER A 231 25.31 5.38 -10.00
N MET A 232 25.58 4.37 -9.19
CA MET A 232 25.06 4.26 -7.81
C MET A 232 25.71 5.30 -6.87
N PHE A 233 26.86 5.85 -7.28
CA PHE A 233 27.56 6.98 -6.69
C PHE A 233 27.99 7.90 -7.84
N LEU A 234 27.45 9.11 -7.96
CA LEU A 234 28.08 10.11 -8.84
C LEU A 234 29.38 10.58 -8.16
N PRO A 235 30.56 10.44 -8.78
CA PRO A 235 31.65 11.34 -8.50
C PRO A 235 31.36 12.71 -9.14
N GLY A 236 31.63 13.78 -8.39
CA GLY A 236 32.04 15.06 -8.96
C GLY A 236 30.95 15.93 -9.61
N LEU A 237 30.32 16.80 -8.81
CA LEU A 237 30.22 18.20 -9.20
C LEU A 237 31.28 18.93 -8.37
N THR A 238 32.36 19.37 -9.01
CA THR A 238 33.39 20.18 -8.36
C THR A 238 32.85 21.57 -8.04
N ARG A 239 33.40 22.17 -6.98
CA ARG A 239 33.04 23.46 -6.37
C ARG A 239 32.81 24.59 -7.39
N SER A 240 33.58 24.60 -8.47
CA SER A 240 33.56 25.57 -9.56
C SER A 240 32.31 25.49 -10.44
N GLN A 241 31.71 24.31 -10.61
CA GLN A 241 30.58 24.11 -11.52
C GLN A 241 29.22 24.53 -10.94
N LEU A 242 29.14 24.77 -9.63
CA LEU A 242 27.91 25.17 -8.93
C LEU A 242 27.81 26.68 -8.65
N GLY A 243 28.81 27.48 -9.00
CA GLY A 243 28.81 28.94 -8.76
C GLY A 243 28.73 29.32 -7.28
N LEU A 244 29.15 28.42 -6.38
CA LEU A 244 29.13 28.67 -4.93
C LEU A 244 30.41 29.39 -4.50
N PRO A 245 30.33 30.38 -3.60
CA PRO A 245 31.50 31.13 -3.14
C PRO A 245 32.53 30.21 -2.47
N ALA A 246 33.82 30.51 -2.69
CA ALA A 246 34.97 29.73 -2.20
C ALA A 246 35.10 29.69 -0.66
N SER A 247 34.24 30.37 0.08
CA SER A 247 34.19 30.39 1.55
C SER A 247 33.13 29.45 2.15
N ALA A 248 32.20 28.91 1.37
CA ALA A 248 31.18 27.99 1.89
C ALA A 248 31.77 26.60 2.16
N PRO A 249 31.50 25.96 3.32
CA PRO A 249 31.96 24.60 3.60
C PRO A 249 31.46 23.66 2.49
N ALA A 250 32.37 22.83 1.97
CA ALA A 250 32.07 21.93 0.87
C ALA A 250 30.80 21.11 1.19
N PRO A 251 29.72 21.19 0.39
CA PRO A 251 28.69 20.19 0.51
C PRO A 251 29.36 18.85 0.13
N ASN A 252 29.40 17.90 1.07
CA ASN A 252 29.64 16.49 0.76
C ASN A 252 28.98 16.17 -0.58
N PRO A 253 29.63 15.47 -1.54
CA PRO A 253 29.03 15.17 -2.83
C PRO A 253 27.66 14.60 -2.59
N LEU A 254 26.63 15.42 -2.83
CA LEU A 254 25.29 15.10 -2.39
C LEU A 254 24.90 13.90 -3.23
N PRO A 255 24.68 12.71 -2.66
CA PRO A 255 24.21 11.58 -3.43
C PRO A 255 22.91 12.03 -4.07
N LEU A 256 22.95 12.28 -5.37
CA LEU A 256 21.73 12.46 -6.13
C LEU A 256 21.06 11.10 -6.01
N PRO A 257 19.83 11.00 -5.48
CA PRO A 257 19.11 9.75 -5.51
C PRO A 257 18.91 9.41 -6.98
N THR A 258 19.81 8.61 -7.52
CA THR A 258 19.73 8.15 -8.90
C THR A 258 18.61 7.12 -8.97
N LEU A 259 18.01 6.98 -10.15
CA LEU A 259 16.96 5.99 -10.37
C LEU A 259 17.48 4.55 -10.14
N THR A 260 18.78 4.35 -10.23
CA THR A 260 19.50 3.07 -10.15
C THR A 260 19.43 2.36 -8.79
N PRO A 261 19.84 2.96 -7.66
CA PRO A 261 19.66 2.35 -6.33
C PRO A 261 18.17 2.08 -6.03
N TYR A 262 17.29 2.94 -6.52
CA TYR A 262 15.85 2.76 -6.39
C TYR A 262 15.36 1.52 -7.16
N LEU A 263 15.76 1.35 -8.42
CA LEU A 263 15.45 0.16 -9.23
C LEU A 263 16.09 -1.11 -8.65
N GLY A 264 17.30 -1.01 -8.10
CA GLY A 264 17.96 -2.11 -7.38
C GLY A 264 17.20 -2.52 -6.12
N GLY A 265 16.68 -1.55 -5.36
CA GLY A 265 15.79 -1.82 -4.22
C GLY A 265 14.49 -2.52 -4.63
N LEU A 266 13.87 -2.10 -5.74
CA LEU A 266 12.70 -2.79 -6.31
C LEU A 266 13.04 -4.22 -6.75
N ALA A 267 14.19 -4.44 -7.40
CA ALA A 267 14.64 -5.77 -7.81
C ALA A 267 14.82 -6.70 -6.59
N LEU A 268 15.46 -6.21 -5.52
CA LEU A 268 15.64 -6.95 -4.29
C LEU A 268 14.30 -7.32 -3.64
N LEU A 269 13.35 -6.37 -3.61
CA LEU A 269 12.01 -6.63 -3.08
C LEU A 269 11.22 -7.65 -3.93
N ILE A 270 11.37 -7.66 -5.26
CA ILE A 270 10.77 -8.70 -6.12
C ILE A 270 11.36 -10.08 -5.79
N GLY A 271 12.68 -10.17 -5.63
CA GLY A 271 13.35 -11.39 -5.20
C GLY A 271 12.87 -11.86 -3.82
N ALA A 272 12.79 -10.95 -2.86
CA ALA A 272 12.25 -11.21 -1.52
C ALA A 272 10.78 -11.66 -1.57
N GLN A 273 9.99 -11.13 -2.50
CA GLN A 273 8.60 -11.55 -2.69
C GLN A 273 8.49 -13.00 -3.13
N GLY A 274 9.34 -13.44 -4.06
CA GLY A 274 9.43 -14.85 -4.47
C GLY A 274 9.87 -15.75 -3.31
N ALA A 275 10.88 -15.34 -2.55
CA ALA A 275 11.36 -16.08 -1.37
C ALA A 275 10.31 -16.20 -0.27
N LEU A 276 9.57 -15.11 0.01
CA LEU A 276 8.45 -15.12 0.96
C LEU A 276 7.31 -16.04 0.48
N GLY A 277 6.99 -16.01 -0.81
CA GLY A 277 5.97 -16.89 -1.39
C GLY A 277 6.34 -18.37 -1.26
N TRP A 278 7.59 -18.73 -1.57
CA TRP A 278 8.10 -20.08 -1.33
C TRP A 278 8.02 -20.48 0.15
N TYR A 279 8.42 -19.59 1.06
CA TYR A 279 8.37 -19.84 2.50
C TYR A 279 6.93 -20.05 3.00
N MET A 280 5.97 -19.28 2.50
CA MET A 280 4.54 -19.46 2.81
C MET A 280 4.06 -20.87 2.49
N VAL A 281 4.33 -21.37 1.28
CA VAL A 281 3.92 -22.71 0.84
C VAL A 281 4.63 -23.79 1.66
N LYS A 282 5.97 -23.73 1.73
CA LYS A 282 6.77 -24.72 2.48
C LYS A 282 6.28 -24.88 3.92
N SER A 283 6.00 -23.75 4.58
CA SER A 283 5.53 -23.76 5.97
C SER A 283 4.11 -24.28 6.16
N GLY A 284 3.26 -24.23 5.13
CA GLY A 284 1.89 -24.76 5.17
C GLY A 284 1.82 -26.27 4.91
N LEU A 285 2.88 -26.84 4.32
CA LEU A 285 2.99 -28.27 4.01
C LEU A 285 3.76 -29.07 5.09
N ALA A 286 4.09 -28.46 6.23
CA ALA A 286 4.90 -29.10 7.26
C ALA A 286 4.20 -30.29 7.92
N GLU A 287 4.86 -31.45 7.98
CA GLU A 287 4.30 -32.68 8.57
C GLU A 287 3.96 -32.55 10.05
N SER A 288 4.65 -31.66 10.78
CA SER A 288 4.36 -31.36 12.19
C SER A 288 2.91 -30.90 12.44
N LEU A 289 2.22 -30.43 11.40
CA LEU A 289 0.81 -30.06 11.46
C LEU A 289 -0.11 -31.27 11.69
N LEU A 290 0.29 -32.47 11.25
CA LEU A 290 -0.46 -33.71 11.50
C LEU A 290 -0.37 -34.17 12.95
N THR A 291 0.72 -33.83 13.65
CA THR A 291 0.98 -34.26 15.03
C THR A 291 0.61 -33.19 16.07
N THR A 292 0.31 -31.96 15.64
CA THR A 292 -0.04 -30.87 16.54
C THR A 292 -1.56 -30.79 16.72
N PRO A 293 -2.10 -31.06 17.92
CA PRO A 293 -3.55 -31.02 18.14
C PRO A 293 -4.12 -29.63 17.81
N GLY A 294 -5.14 -29.59 16.96
CA GLY A 294 -5.83 -28.35 16.55
C GLY A 294 -5.06 -27.47 15.55
N ALA A 295 -3.93 -27.93 15.00
CA ALA A 295 -3.25 -27.20 13.94
C ALA A 295 -4.04 -27.26 12.63
N VAL A 296 -4.19 -26.10 11.98
CA VAL A 296 -4.85 -25.99 10.68
C VAL A 296 -3.77 -25.84 9.60
N PRO A 297 -3.75 -26.69 8.56
CA PRO A 297 -2.75 -26.64 7.50
C PRO A 297 -3.04 -25.48 6.55
N ARG A 298 -2.66 -24.27 6.97
CA ARG A 298 -2.82 -23.02 6.21
C ARG A 298 -1.64 -22.11 6.40
N VAL A 299 -1.50 -21.14 5.52
CA VAL A 299 -0.45 -20.12 5.64
C VAL A 299 -0.76 -19.20 6.83
N SER A 300 0.21 -19.05 7.74
CA SER A 300 0.07 -18.12 8.87
C SER A 300 -0.25 -16.70 8.41
N GLN A 301 -1.16 -16.05 9.15
CA GLN A 301 -1.53 -14.66 8.98
C GLN A 301 -0.34 -13.70 9.02
N TYR A 302 0.73 -14.02 9.77
CA TYR A 302 1.96 -13.22 9.79
C TYR A 302 2.69 -13.27 8.44
N ARG A 303 2.79 -14.45 7.83
CA ARG A 303 3.45 -14.62 6.54
C ARG A 303 2.62 -14.03 5.41
N LEU A 304 1.30 -14.22 5.48
CA LEU A 304 0.35 -13.59 4.56
C LEU A 304 0.45 -12.07 4.62
N ALA A 305 0.48 -11.47 5.82
CA ALA A 305 0.65 -10.04 6.01
C ALA A 305 2.02 -9.56 5.49
N ALA A 306 3.12 -10.26 5.80
CA ALA A 306 4.45 -9.91 5.30
C ALA A 306 4.51 -9.92 3.77
N HIS A 307 3.92 -10.93 3.12
CA HIS A 307 3.89 -11.06 1.68
C HIS A 307 3.01 -9.99 1.01
N LEU A 308 1.82 -9.71 1.55
CA LEU A 308 0.98 -8.61 1.06
C LEU A 308 1.64 -7.26 1.28
N GLY A 309 2.23 -7.02 2.45
CA GLY A 309 2.93 -5.77 2.77
C GLY A 309 4.11 -5.49 1.83
N CYS A 310 4.90 -6.53 1.52
CA CYS A 310 5.95 -6.44 0.51
C CYS A 310 5.39 -6.15 -0.90
N ALA A 311 4.31 -6.83 -1.31
CA ALA A 311 3.62 -6.55 -2.57
C ALA A 311 3.14 -5.10 -2.68
N LEU A 312 2.49 -4.58 -1.63
CA LEU A 312 2.00 -3.21 -1.59
C LEU A 312 3.14 -2.19 -1.58
N ALA A 313 4.27 -2.49 -0.92
CA ALA A 313 5.46 -1.64 -0.95
C ALA A 313 6.08 -1.58 -2.37
N LEU A 314 6.20 -2.74 -3.04
CA LEU A 314 6.59 -2.84 -4.44
C LEU A 314 5.64 -2.04 -5.34
N TYR A 315 4.34 -2.20 -5.15
CA TYR A 315 3.30 -1.50 -5.89
C TYR A 315 3.43 0.03 -5.76
N VAL A 316 3.47 0.54 -4.53
CA VAL A 316 3.63 1.98 -4.22
C VAL A 316 4.93 2.51 -4.80
N GLY A 317 6.01 1.73 -4.68
CA GLY A 317 7.28 1.98 -5.35
C GLY A 317 7.05 2.17 -6.84
N MET A 318 6.81 1.09 -7.58
CA MET A 318 6.69 1.10 -9.04
C MET A 318 5.75 2.19 -9.58
N LEU A 319 4.55 2.31 -8.99
CA LEU A 319 3.57 3.32 -9.39
C LEU A 319 4.10 4.75 -9.16
N GLY A 320 4.56 5.05 -7.94
CA GLY A 320 5.06 6.37 -7.57
C GLY A 320 6.34 6.76 -8.33
N GLY A 321 7.25 5.81 -8.53
CA GLY A 321 8.47 5.96 -9.31
C GLY A 321 8.18 6.19 -10.79
N GLY A 322 7.26 5.42 -11.37
CA GLY A 322 6.86 5.57 -12.77
C GLY A 322 6.22 6.93 -13.05
N MET A 323 5.28 7.36 -12.20
CA MET A 323 4.68 8.70 -12.28
C MET A 323 5.72 9.81 -12.09
N ALA A 324 6.67 9.63 -11.17
CA ALA A 324 7.73 10.58 -10.95
C ALA A 324 8.62 10.76 -12.18
N VAL A 325 9.06 9.67 -12.82
CA VAL A 325 9.88 9.72 -14.05
C VAL A 325 9.19 10.49 -15.16
N ILE A 326 7.91 10.20 -15.41
CA ILE A 326 7.12 10.88 -16.46
C ILE A 326 6.99 12.38 -16.16
N ARG A 327 6.71 12.74 -14.90
CA ARG A 327 6.57 14.14 -14.48
C ARG A 327 7.88 14.90 -14.57
N ASP A 328 8.97 14.28 -14.12
CA ASP A 328 10.32 14.84 -14.16
C ASP A 328 10.76 15.08 -15.62
N TRP A 329 10.49 14.13 -16.53
CA TRP A 329 10.72 14.29 -17.96
C TRP A 329 9.92 15.43 -18.58
N ASN A 330 8.60 15.45 -18.34
CA ASN A 330 7.70 16.46 -18.90
C ASN A 330 8.07 17.86 -18.40
N TRP A 331 8.50 18.01 -17.15
CA TRP A 331 8.93 19.29 -16.61
C TRP A 331 10.25 19.76 -17.22
N ALA A 332 11.24 18.88 -17.33
CA ALA A 332 12.53 19.21 -17.92
C ALA A 332 12.39 19.70 -19.37
N HIS A 333 11.49 19.08 -20.14
CA HIS A 333 11.22 19.44 -21.54
C HIS A 333 10.13 20.51 -21.74
N GLY A 334 9.76 21.25 -20.69
CA GLY A 334 8.79 22.35 -20.81
C GLY A 334 7.33 21.94 -21.11
N LYS A 335 7.00 20.64 -21.05
CA LYS A 335 5.64 20.12 -21.27
C LYS A 335 4.75 20.22 -20.03
N ALA A 336 5.32 20.36 -18.83
CA ALA A 336 4.57 20.47 -17.59
C ALA A 336 4.13 21.92 -17.31
N LYS A 337 2.81 22.16 -17.21
CA LYS A 337 2.22 23.45 -16.86
C LYS A 337 1.99 23.59 -15.35
N GLY A 338 2.06 24.82 -14.84
CA GLY A 338 1.67 25.15 -13.46
C GLY A 338 2.61 24.68 -12.35
N ILE A 339 3.83 24.25 -12.67
CA ILE A 339 4.81 23.80 -11.67
C ILE A 339 5.36 24.97 -10.83
N GLU A 340 5.57 26.15 -11.41
CA GLU A 340 5.98 27.34 -10.66
C GLU A 340 4.92 27.75 -9.62
N ALA A 341 3.65 27.77 -10.03
CA ALA A 341 2.54 27.99 -9.13
C ALA A 341 2.47 26.93 -8.02
N LEU A 342 2.73 25.66 -8.33
CA LEU A 342 2.82 24.58 -7.35
C LEU A 342 4.00 24.77 -6.38
N GLU A 343 5.18 25.18 -6.87
CA GLU A 343 6.35 25.43 -6.02
C GLU A 343 6.10 26.58 -5.04
N LYS A 344 5.50 27.68 -5.51
CA LYS A 344 5.05 28.78 -4.65
C LYS A 344 3.98 28.32 -3.66
N ALA A 345 2.98 27.55 -4.11
CA ALA A 345 1.96 26.99 -3.24
C ALA A 345 2.56 26.12 -2.12
N LEU A 346 3.56 25.29 -2.43
CA LEU A 346 4.27 24.42 -1.48
C LEU A 346 5.10 25.18 -0.44
N GLN A 347 5.33 26.48 -0.60
CA GLN A 347 5.95 27.32 0.44
C GLN A 347 4.95 27.68 1.55
N SER A 348 3.65 27.73 1.24
CA SER A 348 2.60 28.03 2.21
C SER A 348 2.45 26.93 3.28
N ASN A 349 2.21 27.33 4.52
CA ASN A 349 1.98 26.38 5.63
C ASN A 349 0.72 25.55 5.40
N ALA A 350 -0.34 26.13 4.81
CA ALA A 350 -1.58 25.42 4.51
C ALA A 350 -1.36 24.21 3.58
N VAL A 351 -0.60 24.39 2.49
CA VAL A 351 -0.33 23.31 1.54
C VAL A 351 0.69 22.30 2.09
N LYS A 352 1.67 22.75 2.91
CA LYS A 352 2.58 21.83 3.63
C LYS A 352 1.81 20.89 4.56
N VAL A 353 0.87 21.43 5.33
CA VAL A 353 -0.01 20.64 6.21
C VAL A 353 -0.88 19.69 5.38
N PHE A 354 -1.48 20.17 4.28
CA PHE A 354 -2.25 19.31 3.37
C PHE A 354 -1.41 18.15 2.83
N LYS A 355 -0.19 18.43 2.36
CA LYS A 355 0.75 17.42 1.86
C LYS A 355 1.13 16.40 2.93
N ALA A 356 1.40 16.84 4.15
CA ALA A 356 1.69 15.95 5.27
C ALA A 356 0.50 15.03 5.57
N ARG A 357 -0.73 15.56 5.57
CA ARG A 357 -1.96 14.77 5.74
C ARG A 357 -2.18 13.75 4.64
N VAL A 358 -1.87 14.08 3.38
CA VAL A 358 -1.90 13.12 2.27
C VAL A 358 -0.89 11.98 2.50
N GLY A 359 0.30 12.28 2.99
CA GLY A 359 1.30 11.26 3.35
C GLY A 359 0.83 10.35 4.49
N VAL A 360 0.27 10.93 5.56
CA VAL A 360 -0.33 10.18 6.68
C VAL A 360 -1.49 9.31 6.20
N LEU A 361 -2.35 9.84 5.31
CA LEU A 361 -3.43 9.08 4.70
C LEU A 361 -2.89 7.89 3.89
N GLY A 362 -1.83 8.08 3.12
CA GLY A 362 -1.19 6.98 2.37
C GLY A 362 -0.69 5.86 3.29
N ALA A 363 -0.02 6.21 4.39
CA ALA A 363 0.42 5.25 5.39
C ALA A 363 -0.77 4.53 6.05
N LEU A 364 -1.84 5.26 6.36
CA LEU A 364 -3.03 4.69 6.98
C LEU A 364 -3.77 3.73 6.04
N VAL A 365 -3.94 4.08 4.76
CA VAL A 365 -4.50 3.16 3.74
C VAL A 365 -3.66 1.90 3.61
N PHE A 366 -2.33 2.03 3.58
CA PHE A 366 -1.41 0.89 3.55
C PHE A 366 -1.57 -0.01 4.77
N LEU A 367 -1.60 0.57 5.98
CA LEU A 367 -1.77 -0.19 7.23
C LEU A 367 -3.14 -0.86 7.31
N THR A 368 -4.20 -0.21 6.85
CA THR A 368 -5.55 -0.79 6.79
C THR A 368 -5.59 -1.97 5.81
N ALA A 369 -5.01 -1.83 4.62
CA ALA A 369 -4.88 -2.93 3.66
C ALA A 369 -4.09 -4.11 4.25
N LEU A 370 -2.97 -3.82 4.92
CA LEU A 370 -2.14 -4.81 5.60
C LEU A 370 -2.89 -5.53 6.73
N SER A 371 -3.66 -4.81 7.55
CA SER A 371 -4.48 -5.42 8.60
C SER A 371 -5.56 -6.37 8.05
N GLY A 372 -6.02 -6.16 6.82
CA GLY A 372 -6.92 -7.08 6.11
C GLY A 372 -6.32 -8.47 5.88
N ALA A 373 -4.99 -8.58 5.74
CA ALA A 373 -4.32 -9.87 5.66
C ALA A 373 -4.43 -10.68 6.95
N PHE A 374 -4.46 -10.02 8.12
CA PHE A 374 -4.70 -10.70 9.38
C PHE A 374 -6.14 -11.21 9.48
N VAL A 375 -7.11 -10.41 9.03
CA VAL A 375 -8.52 -10.81 8.99
C VAL A 375 -8.72 -12.03 8.08
N ALA A 376 -8.15 -12.02 6.88
CA ALA A 376 -8.23 -13.14 5.94
C ALA A 376 -7.40 -14.36 6.39
N GLY A 377 -6.28 -14.15 7.08
CA GLY A 377 -5.43 -15.25 7.58
C GLY A 377 -6.04 -16.01 8.74
N LEU A 378 -6.87 -15.35 9.55
CA LEU A 378 -7.55 -15.95 10.71
C LEU A 378 -9.01 -16.34 10.43
N ASP A 379 -9.51 -16.09 9.23
CA ASP A 379 -10.93 -16.17 8.88
C ASP A 379 -11.82 -15.32 9.80
N ALA A 380 -11.25 -14.23 10.33
CA ALA A 380 -11.90 -13.35 11.29
C ALA A 380 -13.10 -12.59 10.70
N GLY A 381 -13.25 -12.59 9.36
CA GLY A 381 -14.41 -12.04 8.67
C GLY A 381 -15.72 -12.79 8.96
N LEU A 382 -15.66 -14.00 9.50
CA LEU A 382 -16.79 -14.88 9.81
C LEU A 382 -17.22 -14.86 11.29
N VAL A 383 -16.56 -14.02 12.12
CA VAL A 383 -16.79 -14.02 13.58
C VAL A 383 -18.03 -13.19 13.93
N TYR A 384 -18.02 -11.91 13.59
CA TYR A 384 -19.18 -11.01 13.71
C TYR A 384 -19.59 -10.53 12.33
N ASN A 385 -20.84 -10.73 11.94
CA ASN A 385 -21.31 -10.47 10.57
C ASN A 385 -22.36 -9.35 10.47
N GLU A 386 -22.45 -8.54 11.51
CA GLU A 386 -23.23 -7.30 11.58
C GLU A 386 -22.35 -6.04 11.55
N PHE A 387 -22.95 -4.90 11.18
CA PHE A 387 -22.33 -3.58 11.21
C PHE A 387 -23.40 -2.53 11.56
N PRO A 388 -23.12 -1.52 12.41
CA PRO A 388 -21.83 -1.19 13.02
C PRO A 388 -21.50 -2.00 14.28
N THR A 389 -22.43 -2.82 14.77
CA THR A 389 -22.26 -3.63 15.98
C THR A 389 -21.42 -4.88 15.75
N MET A 390 -21.07 -5.57 16.84
CA MET A 390 -20.39 -6.85 16.98
C MET A 390 -20.98 -7.53 18.22
N GLY A 391 -21.88 -8.51 18.03
CA GLY A 391 -22.62 -9.17 19.10
C GLY A 391 -23.66 -8.27 19.76
N GLY A 392 -24.33 -7.42 18.98
CA GLY A 392 -25.31 -6.43 19.48
C GLY A 392 -24.71 -5.24 20.24
N ARG A 393 -23.37 -5.12 20.33
CA ARG A 393 -22.63 -4.01 20.97
C ARG A 393 -21.67 -3.37 19.99
N LEU A 394 -21.10 -2.19 20.27
CA LEU A 394 -20.10 -1.59 19.37
C LEU A 394 -18.76 -2.34 19.33
N ALA A 395 -18.45 -3.10 20.39
CA ALA A 395 -17.29 -3.96 20.47
C ALA A 395 -17.62 -5.22 21.29
N PRO A 396 -16.96 -6.35 21.01
CA PRO A 396 -17.08 -7.56 21.81
C PRO A 396 -16.71 -7.32 23.29
N PRO A 397 -17.18 -8.17 24.21
CA PRO A 397 -16.81 -8.09 25.63
C PRO A 397 -15.29 -8.14 25.83
N ARG A 398 -14.78 -7.40 26.83
CA ARG A 398 -13.34 -7.33 27.13
C ARG A 398 -12.70 -8.72 27.39
N ALA A 399 -13.46 -9.64 27.98
CA ALA A 399 -13.00 -11.01 28.23
C ALA A 399 -12.70 -11.78 26.92
N GLU A 400 -13.44 -11.47 25.86
CA GLU A 400 -13.19 -12.03 24.53
C GLU A 400 -12.02 -11.32 23.84
N LEU A 401 -11.94 -9.99 23.94
CA LEU A 401 -10.89 -9.20 23.28
C LEU A 401 -9.49 -9.43 23.87
N MET A 402 -9.41 -9.78 25.16
CA MET A 402 -8.17 -9.98 25.91
C MET A 402 -8.18 -11.35 26.58
N ASN A 403 -8.43 -12.39 25.79
CA ASN A 403 -8.54 -13.76 26.29
C ASN A 403 -7.15 -14.33 26.65
N PRO A 404 -6.93 -14.79 27.91
CA PRO A 404 -5.69 -15.41 28.35
C PRO A 404 -5.25 -16.65 27.57
N ALA A 405 -6.18 -17.34 26.89
CA ALA A 405 -5.88 -18.53 26.09
C ALA A 405 -4.93 -18.26 24.92
N TYR A 406 -4.82 -17.01 24.47
CA TYR A 406 -3.87 -16.64 23.42
C TYR A 406 -2.45 -16.39 23.93
N ALA A 407 -2.23 -16.23 25.25
CA ALA A 407 -0.88 -16.08 25.79
C ALA A 407 -0.15 -17.42 25.75
N GLN A 408 1.06 -17.47 25.18
CA GLN A 408 1.87 -18.69 25.16
C GLN A 408 2.91 -18.70 26.27
N LYS A 409 3.34 -17.53 26.76
CA LYS A 409 4.29 -17.45 27.87
C LYS A 409 3.58 -17.65 29.21
N LYS A 410 4.25 -18.36 30.13
CA LYS A 410 3.75 -18.57 31.50
C LYS A 410 3.50 -17.26 32.26
N ASP A 411 4.32 -16.24 32.00
CA ASP A 411 4.22 -14.91 32.62
C ASP A 411 3.12 -14.02 31.99
N LYS A 412 2.45 -14.48 30.92
CA LYS A 412 1.44 -13.73 30.14
C LYS A 412 1.95 -12.39 29.59
N SER A 413 3.26 -12.17 29.50
CA SER A 413 3.84 -10.94 28.94
C SER A 413 3.50 -10.74 27.46
N ASP A 414 3.11 -11.80 26.76
CA ASP A 414 2.71 -11.80 25.36
C ASP A 414 1.19 -11.67 25.14
N LEU A 415 0.39 -11.57 26.22
CA LEU A 415 -1.07 -11.53 26.15
C LEU A 415 -1.59 -10.45 25.21
N TRP A 416 -1.07 -9.23 25.34
CA TRP A 416 -1.59 -8.08 24.64
C TRP A 416 -1.36 -8.18 23.13
N TRP A 417 -0.12 -8.39 22.69
CA TRP A 417 0.19 -8.38 21.25
C TRP A 417 -0.37 -9.61 20.53
N ARG A 418 -0.44 -10.77 21.22
CA ARG A 418 -1.09 -11.96 20.65
C ARG A 418 -2.58 -11.78 20.49
N ASN A 419 -3.28 -11.20 21.46
CA ASN A 419 -4.68 -10.85 21.26
C ASN A 419 -4.85 -9.84 20.10
N MET A 420 -3.95 -8.86 19.95
CA MET A 420 -4.06 -7.91 18.83
C MET A 420 -3.87 -8.53 17.44
N LEU A 421 -3.15 -9.65 17.31
CA LEU A 421 -2.70 -10.21 16.01
C LEU A 421 -3.14 -11.66 15.75
N GLU A 422 -3.62 -12.39 16.76
CA GLU A 422 -3.97 -13.82 16.69
C GLU A 422 -5.40 -14.09 17.15
N ASN A 423 -6.00 -13.22 17.97
CA ASN A 423 -7.40 -13.38 18.37
C ASN A 423 -8.33 -12.85 17.25
N PRO A 424 -9.15 -13.72 16.61
CA PRO A 424 -9.98 -13.32 15.47
C PRO A 424 -10.92 -12.16 15.78
N SER A 425 -11.60 -12.16 16.94
CA SER A 425 -12.52 -11.08 17.33
C SER A 425 -11.81 -9.73 17.45
N THR A 426 -10.64 -9.74 18.07
CA THR A 426 -9.82 -8.54 18.26
C THR A 426 -9.21 -8.05 16.96
N VAL A 427 -8.70 -8.95 16.11
CA VAL A 427 -8.19 -8.62 14.79
C VAL A 427 -9.29 -8.03 13.91
N GLN A 428 -10.50 -8.58 13.96
CA GLN A 428 -11.65 -8.06 13.23
C GLN A 428 -12.01 -6.64 13.71
N LEU A 429 -12.08 -6.41 15.02
CA LEU A 429 -12.32 -5.08 15.59
C LEU A 429 -11.21 -4.08 15.19
N ASN A 430 -9.94 -4.49 15.29
CA ASN A 430 -8.79 -3.67 14.91
C ASN A 430 -8.88 -3.21 13.46
N HIS A 431 -9.22 -4.13 12.53
CA HIS A 431 -9.42 -3.80 11.13
C HIS A 431 -10.59 -2.82 10.92
N ARG A 432 -11.73 -3.03 11.60
CA ARG A 432 -12.88 -2.11 11.55
C ARG A 432 -12.52 -0.71 12.02
N VAL A 433 -11.81 -0.59 13.15
CA VAL A 433 -11.35 0.71 13.69
C VAL A 433 -10.37 1.39 12.74
N LEU A 434 -9.42 0.66 12.16
CA LEU A 434 -8.51 1.17 11.13
C LEU A 434 -9.27 1.63 9.87
N ALA A 435 -10.26 0.87 9.41
CA ALA A 435 -11.09 1.22 8.26
C ALA A 435 -11.89 2.51 8.49
N VAL A 436 -12.56 2.64 9.65
CA VAL A 436 -13.29 3.88 10.01
C VAL A 436 -12.33 5.06 10.11
N THR A 437 -11.18 4.89 10.76
CA THR A 437 -10.15 5.95 10.86
C THR A 437 -9.62 6.36 9.49
N THR A 438 -9.43 5.40 8.58
CA THR A 438 -9.00 5.64 7.19
C THR A 438 -10.04 6.40 6.39
N TYR A 439 -11.31 6.01 6.52
CA TYR A 439 -12.43 6.67 5.85
C TYR A 439 -12.58 8.12 6.32
N LEU A 440 -12.57 8.36 7.64
CA LEU A 440 -12.62 9.70 8.22
C LEU A 440 -11.41 10.55 7.79
N SER A 441 -10.20 9.98 7.78
CA SER A 441 -9.00 10.67 7.29
C SER A 441 -9.11 11.05 5.82
N THR A 442 -9.68 10.18 4.99
CA THR A 442 -9.93 10.47 3.57
C THR A 442 -10.94 11.60 3.40
N ALA A 443 -12.03 11.58 4.15
CA ALA A 443 -13.03 12.65 4.16
C ALA A 443 -12.41 13.99 4.61
N LEU A 444 -11.57 13.97 5.66
CA LEU A 444 -10.88 15.17 6.15
C LEU A 444 -9.89 15.74 5.11
N VAL A 445 -9.15 14.89 4.39
CA VAL A 445 -8.29 15.33 3.28
C VAL A 445 -9.13 15.94 2.15
N PHE A 446 -10.25 15.30 1.79
CA PHE A 446 -11.18 15.84 0.79
C PHE A 446 -11.71 17.21 1.20
N LEU A 447 -12.27 17.36 2.41
CA LEU A 447 -12.80 18.62 2.93
C LEU A 447 -11.70 19.69 3.03
N HIS A 448 -10.50 19.33 3.48
CA HIS A 448 -9.36 20.26 3.53
C HIS A 448 -9.00 20.78 2.12
N SER A 449 -9.07 19.94 1.08
CA SER A 449 -8.83 20.36 -0.31
C SER A 449 -9.88 21.37 -0.84
N ARG A 450 -11.05 21.45 -0.19
CA ARG A 450 -12.14 22.38 -0.54
C ARG A 450 -12.10 23.69 0.24
N ARG A 451 -11.39 23.76 1.37
CA ARG A 451 -11.24 25.00 2.17
C ARG A 451 -10.59 26.10 1.32
N SER A 452 -11.14 27.32 1.36
CA SER A 452 -10.71 28.46 0.54
C SER A 452 -9.19 28.69 0.57
N ALA A 453 -8.60 28.67 1.78
CA ALA A 453 -7.17 28.85 2.02
C ALA A 453 -6.26 27.85 1.27
N VAL A 454 -6.77 26.68 0.91
CA VAL A 454 -6.00 25.62 0.23
C VAL A 454 -6.47 25.46 -1.22
N ARG A 455 -7.79 25.52 -1.45
CA ARG A 455 -8.43 25.37 -2.76
C ARG A 455 -7.88 26.33 -3.81
N ALA A 456 -7.57 27.57 -3.41
CA ALA A 456 -7.02 28.62 -4.26
C ALA A 456 -5.56 28.31 -4.70
N LEU A 457 -4.80 27.60 -3.86
CA LEU A 457 -3.39 27.30 -4.09
C LEU A 457 -3.17 25.95 -4.79
N LEU A 458 -4.11 25.01 -4.66
CA LEU A 458 -3.95 23.66 -5.22
C LEU A 458 -4.25 23.59 -6.73
N PRO A 459 -3.43 22.85 -7.50
CA PRO A 459 -3.74 22.51 -8.89
C PRO A 459 -5.09 21.81 -9.04
N ALA A 460 -5.77 22.03 -10.18
CA ALA A 460 -7.05 21.39 -10.48
C ALA A 460 -6.98 19.85 -10.40
N GLN A 461 -5.89 19.27 -10.92
CA GLN A 461 -5.66 17.82 -10.88
C GLN A 461 -5.59 17.29 -9.44
N THR A 462 -4.89 17.98 -8.53
CA THR A 462 -4.80 17.59 -7.11
C THR A 462 -6.18 17.55 -6.46
N LYS A 463 -7.04 18.52 -6.76
CA LYS A 463 -8.42 18.56 -6.24
C LYS A 463 -9.27 17.40 -6.80
N ARG A 464 -9.11 17.07 -8.08
CA ARG A 464 -9.78 15.91 -8.70
C ARG A 464 -9.31 14.59 -8.09
N LEU A 465 -8.02 14.43 -7.83
CA LEU A 465 -7.46 13.24 -7.19
C LEU A 465 -7.90 13.09 -5.73
N ALA A 466 -8.02 14.19 -4.98
CA ALA A 466 -8.59 14.16 -3.63
C ALA A 466 -10.07 13.73 -3.64
N ALA A 467 -10.84 14.18 -4.63
CA ALA A 467 -12.23 13.74 -4.83
C ALA A 467 -12.31 12.26 -5.24
N LEU A 468 -11.43 11.81 -6.15
CA LEU A 468 -11.34 10.41 -6.56
C LEU A 468 -11.01 9.49 -5.38
N ALA A 469 -10.01 9.85 -4.56
CA ALA A 469 -9.66 9.08 -3.37
C ALA A 469 -10.84 8.97 -2.40
N PHE A 470 -11.59 10.05 -2.19
CA PHE A 470 -12.80 9.99 -1.36
C PHE A 470 -13.90 9.14 -1.98
N GLY A 471 -14.14 9.23 -3.29
CA GLY A 471 -15.09 8.37 -4.00
C GLY A 471 -14.75 6.88 -3.87
N LEU A 472 -13.48 6.52 -4.06
CA LEU A 472 -13.00 5.15 -3.88
C LEU A 472 -13.09 4.68 -2.42
N ALA A 473 -12.90 5.57 -1.44
CA ALA A 473 -13.09 5.22 -0.03
C ALA A 473 -14.56 4.88 0.29
N ASN A 474 -15.54 5.54 -0.34
CA ASN A 474 -16.95 5.19 -0.20
C ASN A 474 -17.24 3.79 -0.78
N ILE A 475 -16.71 3.51 -1.98
CA ILE A 475 -16.82 2.18 -2.60
C ILE A 475 -16.16 1.13 -1.71
N GLN A 476 -14.98 1.42 -1.15
CA GLN A 476 -14.26 0.50 -0.27
C GLN A 476 -15.04 0.14 0.99
N VAL A 477 -15.67 1.13 1.64
CA VAL A 477 -16.51 0.90 2.82
C VAL A 477 -17.74 0.07 2.45
N ALA A 478 -18.39 0.36 1.33
CA ALA A 478 -19.54 -0.43 0.86
C ALA A 478 -19.14 -1.90 0.58
N LEU A 479 -18.00 -2.12 -0.08
CA LEU A 479 -17.45 -3.46 -0.32
C LEU A 479 -17.10 -4.18 0.99
N GLY A 480 -16.53 -3.48 1.97
CA GLY A 480 -16.16 -4.07 3.26
C GLY A 480 -17.38 -4.48 4.08
N ILE A 481 -18.40 -3.61 4.14
CA ILE A 481 -19.67 -3.90 4.83
C ILE A 481 -20.39 -5.05 4.14
N THR A 482 -20.51 -5.04 2.80
CA THR A 482 -21.20 -6.12 2.08
C THR A 482 -20.45 -7.45 2.15
N THR A 483 -19.12 -7.44 2.10
CA THR A 483 -18.30 -8.65 2.35
C THR A 483 -18.63 -9.25 3.71
N LEU A 484 -18.82 -8.40 4.73
CA LEU A 484 -19.17 -8.83 6.07
C LEU A 484 -20.59 -9.40 6.15
N LEU A 485 -21.59 -8.65 5.67
CA LEU A 485 -23.01 -9.01 5.78
C LEU A 485 -23.35 -10.31 5.02
N TYR A 486 -22.65 -10.58 3.92
CA TYR A 486 -22.88 -11.77 3.09
C TYR A 486 -21.94 -12.94 3.43
N LEU A 487 -21.28 -12.94 4.59
CA LEU A 487 -20.42 -14.04 5.04
C LEU A 487 -19.20 -14.30 4.12
N VAL A 488 -18.50 -13.24 3.75
CA VAL A 488 -17.24 -13.25 2.97
C VAL A 488 -17.34 -14.00 1.62
N PRO A 489 -18.28 -13.68 0.71
CA PRO A 489 -18.30 -14.31 -0.61
C PRO A 489 -17.03 -13.95 -1.39
N VAL A 490 -16.42 -14.94 -2.05
CA VAL A 490 -15.14 -14.77 -2.78
C VAL A 490 -15.15 -13.56 -3.73
N PRO A 491 -16.20 -13.30 -4.55
CA PRO A 491 -16.21 -12.13 -5.43
C PRO A 491 -16.22 -10.80 -4.69
N LEU A 492 -16.96 -10.70 -3.57
CA LEU A 492 -17.02 -9.46 -2.77
C LEU A 492 -15.71 -9.22 -2.03
N ALA A 493 -15.16 -10.26 -1.41
CA ALA A 493 -13.89 -10.17 -0.68
C ALA A 493 -12.72 -9.84 -1.64
N ALA A 494 -12.67 -10.45 -2.82
CA ALA A 494 -11.68 -10.12 -3.85
C ALA A 494 -11.87 -8.68 -4.38
N SER A 495 -13.13 -8.24 -4.57
CA SER A 495 -13.43 -6.86 -4.97
C SER A 495 -13.03 -5.86 -3.88
N HIS A 496 -13.25 -6.17 -2.61
CA HIS A 496 -12.81 -5.37 -1.48
C HIS A 496 -11.28 -5.24 -1.43
N GLN A 497 -10.55 -6.33 -1.71
CA GLN A 497 -9.09 -6.29 -1.84
C GLN A 497 -8.63 -5.44 -3.03
N ALA A 498 -9.26 -5.58 -4.21
CA ALA A 498 -8.98 -4.76 -5.39
C ALA A 498 -9.27 -3.27 -5.14
N GLY A 499 -10.38 -2.96 -4.48
CA GLY A 499 -10.77 -1.60 -4.10
C GLY A 499 -9.76 -0.95 -3.15
N SER A 500 -9.15 -1.71 -2.26
CA SER A 500 -8.11 -1.22 -1.34
C SER A 500 -6.87 -0.75 -2.10
N VAL A 501 -6.42 -1.55 -3.08
CA VAL A 501 -5.30 -1.18 -3.96
C VAL A 501 -5.67 -0.01 -4.86
N ALA A 502 -6.91 0.07 -5.35
CA ALA A 502 -7.41 1.22 -6.13
C ALA A 502 -7.41 2.51 -5.31
N LEU A 503 -7.87 2.47 -4.05
CA LEU A 503 -7.79 3.60 -3.13
C LEU A 503 -6.32 4.02 -2.89
N LEU A 504 -5.43 3.06 -2.65
CA LEU A 504 -3.99 3.31 -2.52
C LEU A 504 -3.42 3.97 -3.79
N THR A 505 -3.84 3.52 -4.98
CA THR A 505 -3.47 4.11 -6.28
C THR A 505 -3.81 5.60 -6.32
N ALA A 506 -5.05 5.96 -5.96
CA ALA A 506 -5.51 7.34 -5.97
C ALA A 506 -4.75 8.22 -4.96
N VAL A 507 -4.43 7.67 -3.78
CA VAL A 507 -3.65 8.39 -2.76
C VAL A 507 -2.18 8.57 -3.18
N VAL A 508 -1.56 7.58 -3.83
CA VAL A 508 -0.20 7.73 -4.40
C VAL A 508 -0.21 8.75 -5.55
N ALA A 509 -1.22 8.72 -6.41
CA ALA A 509 -1.40 9.73 -7.46
C ALA A 509 -1.57 11.15 -6.86
N LEU A 510 -2.36 11.29 -5.79
CA LEU A 510 -2.53 12.55 -5.06
C LEU A 510 -1.21 13.02 -4.42
N ALA A 511 -0.44 12.12 -3.82
CA ALA A 511 0.85 12.44 -3.23
C ALA A 511 1.86 12.90 -4.31
N THR A 512 1.90 12.22 -5.46
CA THR A 512 2.79 12.57 -6.57
C THR A 512 2.36 13.85 -7.29
N SER A 513 1.09 14.26 -7.25
CA SER A 513 0.67 15.57 -7.78
C SER A 513 1.21 16.75 -6.95
N LEU A 514 1.60 16.50 -5.69
CA LEU A 514 2.22 17.45 -4.75
C LEU A 514 3.75 17.31 -4.66
N ARG A 515 4.34 16.52 -5.55
CA ARG A 515 5.80 16.33 -5.64
C ARG A 515 6.43 17.49 -6.44
N LYS A 516 7.54 18.02 -5.90
CA LYS A 516 8.44 18.92 -6.64
C LYS A 516 9.23 18.12 -7.67
N PRO A 517 9.64 18.71 -8.80
CA PRO A 517 10.54 18.05 -9.74
C PRO A 517 11.75 17.43 -9.04
N GLY A 518 12.18 16.26 -9.49
CA GLY A 518 13.34 15.56 -8.96
C GLY A 518 14.63 16.37 -9.09
N ARG A 519 15.64 16.03 -8.29
CA ARG A 519 16.95 16.71 -8.34
C ARG A 519 17.58 16.60 -9.72
N ALA A 520 17.58 15.40 -10.31
CA ALA A 520 18.13 15.15 -11.64
C ALA A 520 17.48 16.02 -12.73
N ALA A 521 16.15 16.14 -12.72
CA ALA A 521 15.43 16.99 -13.66
C ALA A 521 15.82 18.47 -13.49
N ARG A 522 15.89 18.97 -12.25
CA ARG A 522 16.33 20.35 -11.97
C ARG A 522 17.74 20.63 -12.48
N PHE A 523 18.68 19.73 -12.20
CA PHE A 523 20.05 19.84 -12.71
C PHE A 523 20.11 19.81 -14.23
N TRP A 524 19.35 18.93 -14.87
CA TRP A 524 19.26 18.87 -16.33
C TRP A 524 18.82 20.21 -16.94
N LYS A 525 17.79 20.85 -16.35
CA LYS A 525 17.29 22.15 -16.82
C LYS A 525 18.30 23.29 -16.59
N LEU A 526 18.96 23.30 -15.43
CA LEU A 526 19.99 24.30 -15.10
C LEU A 526 21.22 24.18 -16.03
N ALA A 527 21.69 22.96 -16.30
CA ALA A 527 22.79 22.72 -17.23
C ALA A 527 22.43 23.20 -18.64
N GLY A 528 21.21 22.91 -19.11
CA GLY A 528 20.71 23.41 -20.40
C GLY A 528 20.68 24.94 -20.48
N GLN A 529 20.22 25.62 -19.43
CA GLN A 529 20.21 27.09 -19.37
C GLN A 529 21.62 27.69 -19.41
N ARG A 530 22.57 27.11 -18.66
CA ARG A 530 23.97 27.57 -18.63
C ARG A 530 24.68 27.39 -19.98
N ASN A 531 24.43 26.27 -20.66
CA ASN A 531 25.02 25.99 -21.97
C ASN A 531 24.42 26.89 -23.07
N GLN A 532 23.15 27.31 -22.92
CA GLN A 532 22.54 28.31 -23.80
C GLN A 532 23.10 29.71 -23.56
N SER A 533 23.34 30.12 -22.31
CA SER A 533 23.87 31.44 -21.98
C SER A 533 25.36 31.62 -22.29
N SER A 534 26.12 30.52 -22.42
CA SER A 534 27.55 30.51 -22.77
C SER A 534 27.80 30.39 -24.29
N SER A 535 26.75 30.20 -25.10
CA SER A 535 26.88 30.21 -26.55
C SER A 535 27.05 31.66 -27.05
N PRO A 536 28.09 32.01 -27.82
CA PRO A 536 28.29 33.37 -28.30
C PRO A 536 27.10 33.81 -29.16
N ILE A 537 26.55 34.98 -28.85
CA ILE A 537 25.54 35.65 -29.68
C ILE A 537 26.17 35.83 -31.06
N LYS A 538 25.64 35.14 -32.09
CA LYS A 538 25.95 35.48 -33.48
C LYS A 538 25.43 36.89 -33.71
N VAL A 539 26.32 37.88 -33.59
CA VAL A 539 26.09 39.22 -34.09
C VAL A 539 25.94 39.06 -35.59
N SER A 540 24.68 39.10 -36.06
CA SER A 540 24.36 39.32 -37.47
C SER A 540 25.04 40.63 -37.85
N GLN A 541 26.15 40.56 -38.59
CA GLN A 541 26.66 41.74 -39.27
C GLN A 541 25.58 42.24 -40.23
N ALA A 542 25.40 43.55 -40.21
CA ALA A 542 24.35 44.31 -40.88
C ALA A 542 24.33 44.14 -42.40
#